data_AF-A0A8D0M5C9-F1
#
_entry.id   AF-A0A8D0M5C9-F1
#
_cell.length_a   1.000
_cell.length_b   1.000
_cell.length_c   1.000
_cell.angle_alpha   90.00
_cell.angle_beta   90.00
_cell.angle_gamma   90.00
#
_symmetry.space_group_name_H-M   'P 1'
#
loop_
_entity.id
_entity.type
_entity.pdbx_description
1 polymer ?
#
loop_
_entity_poly.entity_id
_entity_poly.type
_entity_poly.pdbx_seq_one_letter_code
_entity_poly.pdbx_strand_id
1 'polypeptide(L)'
;MAIHRSQPWFHHKISRDEAQRLIIQQGLVDGVFLVRDSQSNPKTFVLSMSHGQKIKHFQIIPVEDDGEMFHTLDDGHTRFTDLIQLVEFYQLNKGVLPCKLKHYCARIAL
;
A
#
# COMPACT_ATOMS: atom_id res chain seq x y z
N MET A 1 9.10 -14.32 8.83
CA MET A 1 7.63 -14.32 8.88
C MET A 1 7.15 -13.00 8.30
N ALA A 2 6.20 -13.00 7.35
CA ALA A 2 5.67 -11.78 6.75
C ALA A 2 4.59 -11.16 7.66
N ILE A 3 5.01 -10.37 8.67
CA ILE A 3 4.13 -9.82 9.73
C ILE A 3 2.97 -8.96 9.19
N HIS A 4 3.16 -8.32 8.03
CA HIS A 4 2.14 -7.53 7.35
C HIS A 4 0.89 -8.35 6.97
N ARG A 5 0.98 -9.68 6.84
CA ARG A 5 -0.16 -10.55 6.49
C ARG A 5 -1.28 -10.55 7.53
N SER A 6 -0.98 -10.16 8.76
CA SER A 6 -1.95 -10.01 9.85
C SER A 6 -2.62 -8.64 9.89
N GLN A 7 -2.13 -7.67 9.11
CA GLN A 7 -2.57 -6.29 9.19
C GLN A 7 -3.93 -6.09 8.52
N PRO A 8 -4.84 -5.31 9.11
CA PRO A 8 -6.20 -5.15 8.61
C PRO A 8 -6.26 -4.40 7.26
N TRP A 9 -5.23 -3.63 6.94
CA TRP A 9 -5.06 -2.91 5.68
C TRP A 9 -4.43 -3.76 4.56
N PHE A 10 -4.01 -5.00 4.85
CA PHE A 10 -3.35 -5.87 3.87
C PHE A 10 -4.31 -6.94 3.32
N HIS A 11 -4.63 -6.83 2.03
CA HIS A 11 -5.65 -7.62 1.35
C HIS A 11 -5.12 -8.81 0.55
N HIS A 12 -3.83 -9.13 0.65
CA HIS A 12 -3.25 -10.30 -0.01
C HIS A 12 -3.47 -10.24 -1.55
N LYS A 13 -3.92 -11.34 -2.16
CA LYS A 13 -4.03 -11.51 -3.61
C LYS A 13 -5.37 -11.03 -4.19
N ILE A 14 -5.78 -9.80 -3.89
CA ILE A 14 -6.90 -9.19 -4.61
C ILE A 14 -6.44 -8.49 -5.90
N SER A 15 -7.32 -8.42 -6.87
CA SER A 15 -7.07 -7.75 -8.14
C SER A 15 -7.07 -6.22 -8.01
N ARG A 16 -6.61 -5.54 -9.06
CA ARG A 16 -6.73 -4.09 -9.18
C ARG A 16 -8.19 -3.64 -9.10
N ASP A 17 -9.09 -4.34 -9.78
CA ASP A 17 -10.51 -3.98 -9.85
C ASP A 17 -11.21 -4.24 -8.51
N GLU A 18 -10.88 -5.33 -7.82
CA GLU A 18 -11.37 -5.59 -6.46
C GLU A 18 -10.93 -4.51 -5.49
N ALA A 19 -9.65 -4.10 -5.56
CA ALA A 19 -9.14 -2.99 -4.74
C ALA A 19 -9.88 -1.68 -5.03
N GLN A 20 -10.14 -1.39 -6.31
CA GLN A 20 -10.91 -0.20 -6.68
C GLN A 20 -12.34 -0.26 -6.12
N ARG A 21 -13.02 -1.40 -6.24
CA ARG A 21 -14.37 -1.60 -5.70
C ARG A 21 -14.40 -1.37 -4.19
N LEU A 22 -13.45 -1.92 -3.44
CA LEU A 22 -13.38 -1.76 -1.99
C LEU A 22 -13.17 -0.29 -1.57
N ILE A 23 -12.34 0.46 -2.29
CA ILE A 23 -12.12 1.90 -2.01
C ILE A 23 -13.36 2.73 -2.39
N ILE A 24 -14.04 2.40 -3.49
CA ILE A 24 -15.31 3.05 -3.89
C ILE A 24 -16.38 2.85 -2.81
N GLN A 25 -16.46 1.65 -2.21
CA GLN A 25 -17.40 1.36 -1.13
C GLN A 25 -17.18 2.22 0.13
N GLN A 26 -15.98 2.80 0.30
CA GLN A 26 -15.68 3.77 1.37
C GLN A 26 -16.00 5.22 0.96
N GLY A 27 -16.60 5.46 -0.21
CA GLY A 27 -17.01 6.79 -0.68
C GLY A 27 -15.90 7.64 -1.31
N LEU A 28 -14.78 7.03 -1.73
CA LEU A 28 -13.65 7.74 -2.37
C LEU A 28 -13.07 8.90 -1.53
N VAL A 29 -13.18 8.82 -0.20
CA VAL A 29 -12.63 9.83 0.71
C VAL A 29 -11.12 9.92 0.56
N ASP A 30 -10.56 11.12 0.52
CA ASP A 30 -9.12 11.33 0.35
C ASP A 30 -8.31 10.64 1.46
N GLY A 31 -7.33 9.82 1.04
CA GLY A 31 -6.48 9.06 1.95
C GLY A 31 -7.06 7.72 2.39
N VAL A 32 -8.20 7.29 1.83
CA VAL A 32 -8.62 5.88 1.96
C VAL A 32 -7.65 4.99 1.18
N PHE A 33 -7.20 3.89 1.78
CA PHE A 33 -6.19 3.03 1.15
C PHE A 33 -6.32 1.55 1.52
N LEU A 34 -5.59 0.71 0.78
CA LEU A 34 -5.25 -0.65 1.13
C LEU A 34 -3.93 -1.06 0.47
N VAL A 35 -3.30 -2.12 0.97
CA VAL A 35 -2.12 -2.74 0.36
C VAL A 35 -2.46 -4.16 -0.07
N ARG A 36 -1.93 -4.58 -1.22
CA ARG A 36 -2.18 -5.91 -1.80
C ARG A 36 -0.93 -6.45 -2.48
N ASP A 37 -0.91 -7.75 -2.72
CA ASP A 37 0.07 -8.40 -3.59
C ASP A 37 -0.06 -7.83 -5.02
N SER A 38 1.07 -7.66 -5.71
CA SER A 38 1.07 -7.35 -7.13
C SER A 38 0.75 -8.60 -7.95
N GLN A 39 -0.23 -8.48 -8.87
CA GLN A 39 -0.54 -9.56 -9.81
C GLN A 39 0.38 -9.56 -11.03
N SER A 40 0.92 -8.39 -11.41
CA SER A 40 1.77 -8.24 -12.60
C SER A 40 3.25 -8.46 -12.32
N ASN A 41 3.70 -8.23 -11.09
CA ASN A 41 5.10 -8.40 -10.71
C ASN A 41 5.22 -9.26 -9.45
N PRO A 42 5.55 -10.55 -9.58
CA PRO A 42 5.72 -11.44 -8.44
C PRO A 42 6.71 -10.88 -7.41
N LYS A 43 6.42 -11.07 -6.12
CA LYS A 43 7.22 -10.58 -4.98
C LYS A 43 7.20 -9.06 -4.74
N THR A 44 6.38 -8.29 -5.47
CA THR A 44 6.13 -6.87 -5.15
C THR A 44 4.72 -6.66 -4.60
N PHE A 45 4.50 -5.49 -4.02
CA PHE A 45 3.20 -5.09 -3.47
C PHE A 45 2.67 -3.84 -4.18
N VAL A 46 1.41 -3.52 -3.94
CA VAL A 46 0.76 -2.32 -4.47
C VAL A 46 -0.01 -1.63 -3.36
N LEU A 47 0.30 -0.35 -3.13
CA LEU A 47 -0.54 0.57 -2.36
C LEU A 47 -1.61 1.14 -3.28
N SER A 48 -2.88 0.90 -2.99
CA SER A 48 -4.01 1.49 -3.70
C SER A 48 -4.68 2.52 -2.80
N MET A 49 -4.87 3.76 -3.28
CA MET A 49 -5.45 4.84 -2.47
C MET A 49 -6.35 5.78 -3.27
N SER A 50 -7.32 6.42 -2.62
CA SER A 50 -8.13 7.50 -3.18
C SER A 50 -7.57 8.89 -2.87
N HIS A 51 -7.62 9.76 -3.88
CA HIS A 51 -7.36 11.18 -3.75
C HIS A 51 -8.02 11.96 -4.89
N GLY A 52 -8.77 13.02 -4.58
CA GLY A 52 -9.44 13.86 -5.57
C GLY A 52 -10.44 13.07 -6.42
N GLN A 53 -11.24 12.21 -5.76
CA GLN A 53 -12.24 11.33 -6.42
C GLN A 53 -11.66 10.35 -7.46
N LYS A 54 -10.35 10.11 -7.41
CA LYS A 54 -9.65 9.15 -8.27
C LYS A 54 -8.90 8.14 -7.43
N ILE A 55 -8.73 6.94 -7.96
CA ILE A 55 -7.94 5.88 -7.33
C ILE A 55 -6.58 5.81 -8.01
N LYS A 56 -5.52 5.80 -7.22
CA LYS A 56 -4.13 5.67 -7.66
C LYS A 56 -3.53 4.39 -7.10
N HIS A 57 -2.63 3.79 -7.88
CA HIS A 57 -1.93 2.57 -7.50
C HIS A 57 -0.43 2.84 -7.58
N PHE A 58 0.27 2.62 -6.48
CA PHE A 58 1.71 2.82 -6.35
C PHE A 58 2.37 1.47 -6.11
N GLN A 59 3.35 1.14 -6.94
CA GLN A 59 4.06 -0.11 -6.82
C GLN A 59 5.11 0.00 -5.72
N ILE A 60 5.03 -0.89 -4.74
CA ILE A 60 6.03 -1.02 -3.68
C ILE A 60 7.01 -2.09 -4.15
N ILE A 61 8.21 -1.67 -4.50
CA ILE A 61 9.25 -2.56 -5.03
C ILE A 61 10.30 -2.87 -3.96
N PRO A 62 10.90 -4.06 -4.01
CA PRO A 62 12.09 -4.35 -3.22
C PRO A 62 13.30 -3.62 -3.80
N VAL A 63 14.19 -3.14 -2.92
CA VAL A 63 15.53 -2.66 -3.27
C VAL A 63 16.54 -3.28 -2.31
N GLU A 64 17.73 -3.59 -2.81
CA GLU A 64 18.84 -4.11 -2.00
C GLU A 64 19.81 -2.97 -1.71
N ASP A 65 20.24 -2.85 -0.46
CA ASP A 65 21.34 -1.96 -0.05
C ASP A 65 22.19 -2.69 0.99
N ASP A 66 23.50 -2.78 0.74
CA ASP A 66 24.47 -3.48 1.59
C ASP A 66 24.06 -4.91 2.00
N GLY A 67 23.44 -5.65 1.07
CA GLY A 67 22.95 -7.02 1.31
C GLY A 67 21.66 -7.13 2.14
N GLU A 68 21.08 -5.99 2.56
CA GLU A 68 19.77 -5.93 3.20
C GLU A 68 18.68 -5.54 2.20
N MET A 69 17.50 -6.15 2.36
CA MET A 69 16.35 -5.91 1.50
C MET A 69 15.39 -4.90 2.14
N PHE A 70 15.02 -3.87 1.38
CA PHE A 70 14.07 -2.84 1.77
C PHE A 70 12.91 -2.75 0.79
N HIS A 71 11.85 -2.05 1.21
CA HIS A 71 10.73 -1.65 0.39
C HIS A 71 10.76 -0.15 0.12
N THR A 72 10.38 0.25 -1.10
CA THR A 72 10.33 1.65 -1.51
C THR A 72 9.16 1.93 -2.46
N LEU A 73 8.73 3.19 -2.50
CA LEU A 73 7.73 3.75 -3.44
C LEU A 73 8.34 4.79 -4.40
N ASP A 74 9.61 5.13 -4.20
CA ASP A 74 10.29 6.28 -4.81
C ASP A 74 11.72 5.93 -5.20
N ASP A 75 11.86 4.77 -5.87
CA ASP A 75 13.13 4.28 -6.45
C ASP A 75 14.32 4.27 -5.47
N GLY A 76 14.03 4.03 -4.18
CA GLY A 76 15.04 3.87 -3.13
C GLY A 76 15.39 5.14 -2.38
N HIS A 77 14.80 6.30 -2.72
CA HIS A 77 15.01 7.54 -1.96
C HIS A 77 14.53 7.41 -0.51
N THR A 78 13.37 6.78 -0.31
CA THR A 78 12.83 6.40 0.99
C THR A 78 12.75 4.89 1.09
N ARG A 79 13.25 4.32 2.18
CA ARG A 79 13.43 2.87 2.37
C ARG A 79 12.84 2.42 3.69
N PHE A 80 12.18 1.27 3.67
CA PHE A 80 11.52 0.66 4.83
C PHE A 80 11.88 -0.80 4.94
N THR A 81 12.16 -1.28 6.15
CA THR A 81 12.50 -2.70 6.38
C THR A 81 11.29 -3.62 6.16
N ASP A 82 10.08 -3.10 6.34
CA ASP A 82 8.83 -3.83 6.13
C ASP A 82 7.69 -2.89 5.72
N LEU A 83 6.55 -3.50 5.35
CA LEU A 83 5.36 -2.75 4.94
C LEU A 83 4.65 -2.03 6.08
N ILE A 84 4.87 -2.42 7.34
CA ILE A 84 4.25 -1.76 8.50
C ILE A 84 4.90 -0.38 8.67
N GLN A 85 6.23 -0.33 8.69
CA GLN A 85 6.96 0.94 8.75
C GLN A 85 6.62 1.87 7.57
N LEU A 86 6.49 1.31 6.37
CA LEU A 86 6.07 2.07 5.18
C LEU A 86 4.69 2.71 5.41
N VAL A 87 3.71 1.93 5.87
CA VAL A 87 2.35 2.45 6.12
C VAL A 87 2.35 3.50 7.23
N GLU A 88 3.01 3.24 8.35
CA GLU A 88 3.10 4.17 9.48
C GLU A 88 3.75 5.50 9.05
N PHE A 89 4.84 5.43 8.29
CA PHE A 89 5.50 6.60 7.75
C PHE A 89 4.55 7.42 6.88
N TYR A 90 3.84 6.79 5.93
CA TYR A 90 2.94 7.50 5.02
C TYR A 90 1.60 7.92 5.66
N GLN A 91 1.26 7.42 6.86
CA GLN A 91 0.18 7.96 7.68
C GLN A 91 0.57 9.32 8.30
N LEU A 92 1.85 9.51 8.64
CA LEU A 92 2.36 10.74 9.23
C LEU A 92 2.86 11.74 8.18
N ASN A 93 3.41 11.24 7.07
CA ASN A 93 4.10 12.01 6.05
C ASN A 93 3.48 11.78 4.67
N LYS A 94 3.37 12.83 3.86
CA LYS A 94 2.87 12.69 2.48
C LYS A 94 3.92 12.01 1.58
N GLY A 95 5.18 12.40 1.70
CA GLY A 95 6.25 11.98 0.79
C GLY A 95 5.85 12.13 -0.68
N VAL A 96 6.06 11.08 -1.48
CA VAL A 96 5.70 11.02 -2.90
C VAL A 96 4.21 10.79 -3.19
N LEU A 97 3.41 10.46 -2.18
CA LEU A 97 1.97 10.23 -2.34
C LEU A 97 1.23 11.56 -2.55
N PRO A 98 0.02 11.57 -3.15
CA PRO A 98 -0.75 12.81 -3.32
C PRO A 98 -1.26 13.39 -1.98
N CYS A 99 -1.52 12.54 -0.99
CA CYS A 99 -1.89 12.90 0.38
C CYS A 99 -1.42 11.80 1.35
N LYS A 100 -1.53 12.07 2.66
CA LYS A 100 -1.25 11.08 3.71
C LYS A 100 -2.28 9.94 3.68
N LEU A 101 -1.85 8.76 4.10
CA LEU A 101 -2.75 7.65 4.39
C LEU A 101 -3.57 7.97 5.64
N LYS A 102 -4.90 7.82 5.58
CA LYS A 102 -5.79 8.21 6.69
C LYS A 102 -6.64 7.07 7.20
N HIS A 103 -7.36 6.41 6.30
CA HIS A 103 -8.32 5.37 6.65
C HIS A 103 -8.04 4.14 5.78
N TYR A 104 -7.92 2.96 6.37
CA TYR A 104 -7.74 1.75 5.57
C TYR A 104 -9.08 1.08 5.29
N CYS A 105 -9.23 0.47 4.12
CA CYS A 105 -10.27 -0.53 3.90
C CYS A 105 -9.93 -1.74 4.77
N ALA A 106 -10.72 -2.00 5.81
CA ALA A 106 -10.50 -3.19 6.64
C ALA A 106 -10.80 -4.46 5.83
N ARG A 107 -9.88 -5.43 5.86
CA ARG A 107 -10.16 -6.76 5.33
C ARG A 107 -11.25 -7.41 6.18
N ILE A 108 -12.42 -7.63 5.60
CA ILE A 108 -13.44 -8.48 6.21
C ILE A 108 -12.97 -9.91 5.99
N ALA A 109 -12.50 -10.57 7.04
CA ALA A 109 -12.37 -12.01 7.04
C ALA A 109 -13.80 -12.57 7.10
N LEU A 110 -14.25 -13.20 6.01
CA LEU A 110 -15.42 -14.08 6.05
C LEU A 110 -15.06 -15.35 6.81
#